data_AF-A0A8B6Y3N4-F1
#
_entry.id   AF-A0A8B6Y3N4-F1
#
_cell.length_a   1.000
_cell.length_b   1.000
_cell.length_c   1.000
_cell.angle_alpha   90.00
_cell.angle_beta   90.00
_cell.angle_gamma   90.00
#
_symmetry.space_group_name_H-M   'P 1'
#
loop_
_entity.id
_entity.type
_entity.pdbx_description
1 polymer ?
#
loop_
_entity_poly.entity_id
_entity_poly.type
_entity_poly.pdbx_seq_one_letter_code
_entity_poly.pdbx_strand_id
1 'polypeptide(L)'
;MPGNAGYYTNDKEKCPENIRFVGKEKFPKKILVWIAFSERGMSKPLFRSSTSAAIKPEIYIKECLEERLLPFIDKYNDDLNYIFWPDLASAHRAKEAISWMNDMINFVPVDMNSPNVPKARPIEDFWGVLAQNVYEGG
;
A
#
# COMPACT_ATOMS: atom_id res chain seq x y z
N MET A 1 3.53 12.22 9.22
CA MET A 1 3.03 11.23 10.22
C MET A 1 1.51 11.33 10.28
N PRO A 2 0.76 10.22 10.15
CA PRO A 2 -0.68 10.26 10.37
C PRO A 2 -0.92 10.78 11.80
N GLY A 3 -1.58 11.93 11.89
CA GLY A 3 -1.93 12.55 13.16
C GLY A 3 -2.98 11.74 13.90
N ASN A 4 -3.31 12.17 15.11
CA ASN A 4 -4.35 11.53 15.90
C ASN A 4 -5.73 11.81 15.24
N ALA A 5 -6.20 10.88 14.41
CA ALA A 5 -7.46 11.01 13.64
C ALA A 5 -8.71 10.62 14.45
N GLY A 6 -8.59 10.50 15.77
CA GLY A 6 -9.64 10.02 16.66
C GLY A 6 -9.87 10.95 17.85
N TYR A 7 -11.10 10.94 18.36
CA TYR A 7 -11.45 11.55 19.64
C TYR A 7 -11.23 10.53 20.76
N TYR A 8 -10.40 10.86 21.72
CA TYR A 8 -10.12 10.03 22.89
C TYR A 8 -10.77 10.67 24.11
N THR A 9 -11.59 9.89 24.83
CA THR A 9 -12.16 10.32 26.11
C THR A 9 -12.14 9.15 27.09
N ASN A 10 -11.88 9.45 28.36
CA ASN A 10 -12.08 8.52 29.47
C ASN A 10 -13.53 8.50 29.97
N ASP A 11 -14.37 9.39 29.46
CA ASP A 11 -15.77 9.55 29.84
C ASP A 11 -16.64 9.72 28.59
N LYS A 12 -17.46 8.70 28.29
CA LYS A 12 -18.31 8.68 27.09
C LYS A 12 -19.43 9.71 27.15
N GLU A 13 -19.88 10.10 28.35
CA GLU A 13 -20.95 11.09 28.52
C GLU A 13 -20.47 12.52 28.25
N LYS A 14 -19.15 12.75 28.27
CA LYS A 14 -18.52 14.03 27.89
C LYS A 14 -18.13 14.10 26.41
N CYS A 15 -18.46 13.09 25.62
CA CYS A 15 -18.21 13.12 24.18
C CYS A 15 -19.19 14.08 23.50
N PRO A 16 -18.72 15.12 22.79
CA PRO A 16 -19.60 16.02 22.04
C PRO A 16 -20.53 15.22 21.10
N GLU A 17 -21.81 15.58 21.02
CA GLU A 17 -22.80 14.85 20.22
C GLU A 17 -22.41 14.80 18.74
N ASN A 18 -21.84 15.89 18.22
CA ASN A 18 -21.33 15.97 16.86
C ASN A 18 -20.12 15.06 16.59
N ILE A 19 -19.51 14.46 17.62
CA ILE A 19 -18.47 13.43 17.49
C ILE A 19 -19.06 12.05 17.78
N ARG A 20 -19.90 11.93 18.80
CA ARG A 20 -20.57 10.69 19.24
C ARG A 20 -21.48 10.11 18.15
N PHE A 21 -22.13 10.98 17.37
CA PHE A 21 -23.11 10.61 16.34
C PHE A 21 -22.66 10.95 14.91
N VAL A 22 -21.37 11.19 14.67
CA VAL A 22 -20.85 11.31 13.30
C VAL A 22 -21.21 10.05 12.51
N GLY A 23 -22.09 10.23 11.54
CA GLY A 23 -22.47 9.18 10.61
C GLY A 23 -21.27 8.83 9.75
N LYS A 24 -20.84 7.57 9.78
CA LYS A 24 -19.94 7.03 8.77
C LYS A 24 -20.77 6.42 7.65
N GLU A 25 -20.48 6.83 6.42
CA GLU A 25 -21.09 6.22 5.24
C GLU A 25 -20.83 4.70 5.28
N LYS A 26 -21.89 3.92 5.15
CA LYS A 26 -21.77 2.46 5.02
C LYS A 26 -21.38 2.16 3.57
N PHE A 27 -20.24 1.51 3.39
CA PHE A 27 -19.67 1.14 2.07
C PHE A 27 -19.30 2.35 1.19
N PRO A 28 -18.43 3.26 1.68
CA PRO A 28 -17.97 4.36 0.85
C PRO A 28 -17.29 3.82 -0.42
N LYS A 29 -17.41 4.55 -1.53
CA LYS A 29 -16.65 4.21 -2.73
C LYS A 29 -15.17 4.30 -2.42
N LYS A 30 -14.45 3.19 -2.62
CA LYS A 30 -13.00 3.10 -2.40
C LYS A 30 -12.29 2.87 -3.72
N ILE A 31 -11.07 3.41 -3.81
CA ILE A 31 -10.13 3.11 -4.87
C ILE A 31 -8.97 2.37 -4.22
N LEU A 32 -8.62 1.22 -4.79
CA LEU A 32 -7.37 0.56 -4.49
C LEU A 32 -6.28 1.15 -5.39
N VAL A 33 -5.14 1.46 -4.79
CA VAL A 33 -3.95 1.95 -5.49
C VAL A 33 -2.81 0.97 -5.28
N TRP A 34 -2.10 0.62 -6.34
CA TRP A 34 -0.80 -0.03 -6.26
C TRP A 34 0.23 0.80 -7.02
N ILE A 35 1.42 0.97 -6.44
CA ILE A 35 2.54 1.70 -7.03
C ILE A 35 3.86 1.19 -6.44
N ALA A 36 4.92 1.21 -7.22
CA ALA A 36 6.29 1.02 -6.76
C ALA A 36 7.11 2.28 -7.05
N PHE A 37 8.07 2.61 -6.19
CA PHE A 37 8.96 3.75 -6.39
C PHE A 37 10.32 3.54 -5.73
N SER A 38 11.29 4.32 -6.17
CA SER A 38 12.62 4.48 -5.56
C SER A 38 13.03 5.95 -5.67
N GLU A 39 14.22 6.30 -5.18
CA GLU A 39 14.78 7.64 -5.35
C GLU A 39 14.96 8.03 -6.82
N ARG A 40 15.02 7.04 -7.74
CA ARG A 40 15.21 7.26 -9.18
C ARG A 40 13.90 7.51 -9.93
N GLY A 41 12.75 7.24 -9.33
CA GLY A 41 11.45 7.47 -9.96
C GLY A 41 10.34 6.58 -9.42
N MET A 42 9.22 6.53 -10.15
CA MET A 42 8.05 5.71 -9.80
C MET A 42 7.51 4.94 -11.00
N SER A 43 6.89 3.80 -10.70
CA SER A 43 6.13 3.01 -11.66
C SER A 43 4.86 3.74 -12.08
N LYS A 44 4.23 3.29 -13.17
CA LYS A 44 2.84 3.67 -13.44
C LYS A 44 1.96 3.11 -12.31
N PRO A 45 1.07 3.91 -11.69
CA PRO A 45 0.16 3.40 -10.69
C PRO A 45 -0.92 2.50 -11.32
N LEU A 46 -1.42 1.55 -10.55
CA LEU A 46 -2.68 0.85 -10.81
C LEU A 46 -3.77 1.47 -9.95
N PHE A 47 -4.88 1.88 -10.57
CA PHE A 47 -6.08 2.32 -9.88
C PHE A 47 -7.20 1.32 -10.15
N ARG A 48 -7.83 0.81 -9.09
CA ARG A 48 -9.01 -0.06 -9.20
C ARG A 48 -10.14 0.46 -8.33
N SER A 49 -11.22 0.91 -8.96
CA SER A 49 -12.47 1.25 -8.31
C SER A 49 -13.36 0.02 -8.25
N SER A 50 -13.38 -0.68 -7.11
CA SER A 50 -14.34 -1.78 -6.87
C SER A 50 -14.74 -1.80 -5.40
N THR A 51 -16.02 -2.03 -5.13
CA THR A 51 -16.56 -2.29 -3.77
C THR A 51 -16.06 -3.62 -3.18
N SER A 52 -15.57 -4.53 -4.03
CA SER A 52 -15.06 -5.84 -3.64
C SER A 52 -14.14 -6.39 -4.73
N ALA A 53 -12.85 -6.08 -4.64
CA ALA A 53 -11.82 -6.91 -5.28
C ALA A 53 -10.48 -6.60 -4.61
N ALA A 54 -10.22 -7.28 -3.48
CA ALA A 54 -8.85 -7.44 -3.03
C ALA A 54 -7.99 -7.91 -4.22
N ILE A 55 -6.74 -7.44 -4.30
CA ILE A 55 -5.82 -7.96 -5.31
C ILE A 55 -5.65 -9.45 -5.03
N LYS A 56 -6.01 -10.29 -5.99
CA LYS A 56 -5.70 -11.72 -5.97
C LYS A 56 -4.30 -11.93 -6.54
N PRO A 57 -3.63 -13.07 -6.24
CA PRO A 57 -2.27 -13.32 -6.71
C PRO A 57 -2.11 -13.19 -8.23
N GLU A 58 -3.10 -13.59 -9.02
CA GLU A 58 -3.05 -13.53 -10.48
C GLU A 58 -3.07 -12.08 -11.00
N ILE A 59 -3.87 -11.24 -10.35
CA ILE A 59 -3.93 -9.79 -10.67
C ILE A 59 -2.65 -9.11 -10.19
N TYR A 60 -2.11 -9.51 -9.05
CA TYR A 60 -0.86 -8.98 -8.54
C TYR A 60 0.28 -9.24 -9.53
N ILE A 61 0.46 -10.49 -9.96
CA ILE A 61 1.51 -10.85 -10.91
C ILE A 61 1.33 -10.09 -12.22
N LYS A 62 0.17 -10.19 -12.86
CA LYS A 62 -0.04 -9.59 -14.19
C LYS A 62 -0.04 -8.06 -14.15
N GLU A 63 -0.88 -7.46 -13.32
CA GLU A 63 -1.09 -6.01 -13.40
C GLU A 63 -0.05 -5.23 -12.60
N CYS A 64 0.44 -5.78 -11.49
CA CYS A 64 1.35 -5.05 -10.60
C CYS A 64 2.81 -5.37 -10.91
N LEU A 65 3.18 -6.65 -11.02
CA LEU A 65 4.57 -7.04 -11.24
C LEU A 65 4.97 -6.92 -12.71
N GLU A 66 4.27 -7.61 -13.62
CA GLU A 66 4.62 -7.66 -15.05
C GLU A 66 4.40 -6.32 -15.74
N GLU A 67 3.20 -5.75 -15.67
CA GLU A 67 2.85 -4.54 -16.44
C GLU A 67 3.40 -3.23 -15.85
N ARG A 68 3.87 -3.24 -14.60
CA ARG A 68 4.26 -2.00 -13.90
C ARG A 68 5.61 -2.08 -13.21
N LEU A 69 5.89 -3.12 -12.43
CA LEU A 69 7.17 -3.23 -11.73
C LEU A 69 8.32 -3.51 -12.69
N LEU A 70 8.19 -4.48 -13.61
CA LEU A 70 9.25 -4.82 -14.55
C LEU A 70 9.65 -3.62 -15.45
N PRO A 71 8.73 -2.93 -16.14
CA PRO A 71 9.08 -1.73 -16.91
C PRO A 71 9.69 -0.62 -16.07
N PHE A 72 9.32 -0.53 -14.78
CA PHE A 72 9.91 0.43 -13.85
C PHE A 72 11.36 0.06 -13.49
N ILE A 73 11.63 -1.22 -13.22
CA ILE A 73 12.98 -1.72 -12.97
C ILE A 73 13.83 -1.52 -14.22
N ASP A 74 13.39 -1.98 -15.39
CA ASP A 74 14.13 -1.85 -16.65
C ASP A 74 14.45 -0.40 -17.01
N LYS A 75 13.59 0.54 -16.61
CA LYS A 75 13.78 1.96 -16.91
C LYS A 75 14.73 2.67 -15.95
N TYR A 76 14.69 2.34 -14.65
CA TYR A 76 15.35 3.14 -13.61
C TYR A 76 16.38 2.36 -12.78
N ASN A 77 16.37 1.03 -12.82
CA ASN A 77 17.21 0.14 -11.99
C ASN A 77 17.71 -1.06 -12.83
N ASP A 78 18.08 -0.79 -14.09
CA ASP A 78 18.65 -1.76 -15.04
C ASP A 78 20.04 -2.25 -14.65
N ASP A 79 20.72 -1.51 -13.76
CA ASP A 79 21.94 -1.90 -13.08
C ASP A 79 21.77 -3.06 -12.09
N LEU A 80 20.53 -3.56 -11.91
CA LEU A 80 20.15 -4.64 -10.99
C LEU A 80 20.50 -4.36 -9.53
N ASN A 81 20.91 -3.14 -9.21
CA ASN A 81 21.30 -2.70 -7.87
C ASN A 81 20.07 -2.18 -7.11
N TYR A 82 19.10 -3.07 -6.95
CA TYR A 82 17.87 -2.81 -6.21
C TYR A 82 17.47 -4.05 -5.41
N ILE A 83 16.65 -3.82 -4.39
CA ILE A 83 15.91 -4.87 -3.71
C ILE A 83 14.46 -4.41 -3.64
N PHE A 84 13.56 -5.14 -4.29
CA PHE A 84 12.14 -4.87 -4.22
C PHE A 84 11.61 -5.23 -2.83
N TRP A 85 10.99 -4.28 -2.15
CA TRP A 85 10.44 -4.49 -0.80
C TRP A 85 8.91 -4.38 -0.81
N PRO A 86 8.18 -5.48 -1.02
CA PRO A 86 6.71 -5.45 -0.99
C PRO A 86 6.18 -5.29 0.44
N ASP A 87 4.98 -4.69 0.57
CA ASP A 87 4.23 -4.69 1.83
C ASP A 87 3.70 -6.09 2.17
N LEU A 88 2.96 -6.19 3.28
CA LEU A 88 2.51 -7.46 3.85
C LEU A 88 1.14 -7.96 3.35
N ALA A 89 0.60 -7.36 2.30
CA ALA A 89 -0.65 -7.80 1.70
C ALA A 89 -0.60 -9.30 1.37
N SER A 90 -1.73 -9.98 1.53
CA SER A 90 -1.83 -11.43 1.33
C SER A 90 -1.43 -11.85 -0.09
N ALA A 91 -1.72 -11.02 -1.09
CA ALA A 91 -1.37 -11.27 -2.49
C ALA A 91 0.15 -11.35 -2.71
N HIS A 92 0.94 -10.56 -1.97
CA HIS A 92 2.40 -10.50 -2.12
C HIS A 92 3.09 -11.75 -1.55
N ARG A 93 2.41 -12.44 -0.63
CA ARG A 93 2.90 -13.66 0.04
C ARG A 93 2.28 -14.94 -0.52
N ALA A 94 1.50 -14.83 -1.59
CA ALA A 94 0.97 -16.00 -2.28
C ALA A 94 2.11 -16.80 -2.91
N LYS A 95 1.98 -18.13 -2.95
CA LYS A 95 3.03 -19.02 -3.44
C LYS A 95 3.43 -18.69 -4.88
N GLU A 96 2.45 -18.39 -5.72
CA GLU A 96 2.61 -18.04 -7.12
C GLU A 96 3.36 -16.71 -7.27
N ALA A 97 3.03 -15.71 -6.44
CA ALA A 97 3.70 -14.42 -6.45
C ALA A 97 5.15 -14.54 -5.99
N ILE A 98 5.41 -15.32 -4.93
CA ILE A 98 6.77 -15.59 -4.44
C ILE A 98 7.59 -16.35 -5.49
N SER A 99 7.01 -17.38 -6.12
CA SER A 99 7.68 -18.14 -7.18
C SER A 99 8.08 -17.22 -8.32
N TRP A 100 7.14 -16.40 -8.80
CA TRP A 100 7.41 -15.42 -9.85
C TRP A 100 8.51 -14.44 -9.44
N MET A 101 8.47 -13.91 -8.20
CA MET A 101 9.49 -12.95 -7.74
C MET A 101 10.88 -13.59 -7.65
N ASN A 102 10.99 -14.82 -7.14
CA ASN A 102 12.26 -15.56 -7.10
C ASN A 102 12.88 -15.74 -8.49
N ASP A 103 12.05 -15.96 -9.50
CA ASP A 103 12.51 -16.23 -10.86
C ASP A 103 12.90 -14.94 -11.61
N MET A 104 12.28 -13.81 -11.27
CA MET A 104 12.32 -12.60 -12.11
C MET A 104 13.07 -11.42 -11.49
N ILE A 105 13.08 -11.24 -10.17
CA ILE A 105 13.56 -10.00 -9.54
C ILE A 105 14.27 -10.23 -8.19
N ASN A 106 15.12 -9.28 -7.80
CA ASN A 106 15.62 -9.21 -6.42
C ASN A 106 14.54 -8.65 -5.50
N PHE A 107 14.17 -9.37 -4.45
CA PHE A 107 13.18 -8.91 -3.47
C PHE A 107 13.54 -9.31 -2.04
N VAL A 108 12.94 -8.63 -1.04
CA VAL A 108 13.07 -8.99 0.37
C VAL A 108 12.32 -10.30 0.64
N PRO A 109 13.01 -11.39 1.03
CA PRO A 109 12.36 -12.66 1.35
C PRO A 109 11.32 -12.53 2.47
N VAL A 110 10.29 -13.39 2.43
CA VAL A 110 9.14 -13.30 3.34
C VAL A 110 9.53 -13.43 4.81
N ASP A 111 10.49 -14.30 5.12
CA ASP A 111 11.05 -14.52 6.46
C ASP A 111 11.88 -13.33 6.97
N MET A 112 12.43 -12.51 6.07
CA MET A 112 13.12 -11.27 6.38
C MET A 112 12.19 -10.04 6.43
N ASN A 113 10.96 -10.15 5.90
CA ASN A 113 9.98 -9.06 5.85
C ASN A 113 9.10 -9.01 7.11
N SER A 114 9.65 -8.48 8.22
CA SER A 114 9.00 -8.48 9.54
C SER A 114 7.60 -7.79 9.56
N PRO A 115 6.54 -8.44 10.08
CA PRO A 115 5.18 -7.96 9.90
C PRO A 115 4.80 -6.69 10.69
N ASN A 116 5.46 -6.43 11.82
CA ASN A 116 5.05 -5.39 12.77
C ASN A 116 6.00 -4.19 12.82
N VAL A 117 6.68 -3.89 11.70
CA VAL A 117 7.63 -2.77 11.61
C VAL A 117 7.27 -1.81 10.46
N PRO A 118 6.06 -1.23 10.43
CA PRO A 118 5.61 -0.38 9.32
C PRO A 118 6.53 0.82 9.11
N LYS A 119 7.08 1.41 10.18
CA LYS A 119 8.04 2.53 10.11
C LYS A 119 9.33 2.20 9.36
N ALA A 120 9.67 0.93 9.19
CA ALA A 120 10.85 0.54 8.41
C ALA A 120 10.57 0.55 6.91
N ARG A 121 9.32 0.70 6.46
CA ARG A 121 8.94 0.69 5.05
C ARG A 121 8.65 2.10 4.55
N PRO A 122 9.45 2.63 3.60
CA PRO A 122 9.23 3.97 3.04
C PRO A 122 7.85 4.17 2.39
N ILE A 123 7.22 3.08 1.91
CA ILE A 123 5.86 3.12 1.33
C ILE A 123 4.81 3.63 2.33
N GLU A 124 4.97 3.38 3.63
CA GLU A 124 4.02 3.81 4.66
C GLU A 124 4.08 5.33 4.87
N ASP A 125 5.27 5.92 4.78
CA ASP A 125 5.44 7.38 4.82
C ASP A 125 4.80 8.02 3.59
N PHE A 126 4.99 7.44 2.41
CA PHE A 126 4.33 7.88 1.18
C PHE A 126 2.80 7.86 1.32
N TRP A 127 2.22 6.76 1.80
CA TRP A 127 0.77 6.69 2.05
C TRP A 127 0.30 7.70 3.08
N GLY A 128 1.12 7.96 4.12
CA GLY A 128 0.84 8.98 5.12
C GLY A 128 0.75 10.39 4.53
N VAL A 129 1.71 10.78 3.68
CA VAL A 129 1.71 12.08 2.98
C VAL A 129 0.57 12.16 1.97
N LEU A 130 0.34 11.10 1.19
CA LEU A 130 -0.74 11.07 0.21
C LEU A 130 -2.11 11.24 0.89
N ALA A 131 -2.34 10.54 2.01
CA ALA A 131 -3.58 10.65 2.77
C ALA A 131 -3.77 12.08 3.29
N GLN A 132 -2.72 12.73 3.81
CA GLN A 132 -2.82 14.12 4.25
C GLN A 132 -3.24 15.06 3.13
N ASN A 133 -2.68 14.88 1.93
CA ASN A 133 -3.01 15.72 0.78
C ASN A 133 -4.42 15.44 0.23
N VAL A 134 -4.84 14.17 0.17
CA VAL A 134 -6.16 13.78 -0.35
C VAL A 134 -7.30 14.25 0.56
N TYR A 135 -7.07 14.25 1.89
CA TYR A 135 -8.04 14.66 2.88
C TYR A 135 -7.78 16.07 3.43
N GLU A 136 -6.99 16.87 2.72
CA GLU A 136 -6.78 18.27 3.07
C GLU A 136 -8.10 19.04 2.94
N GLY A 137 -8.53 19.71 4.02
CA GLY A 137 -9.78 20.48 4.04
C GLY A 137 -11.03 19.73 4.48
N GLY A 138 -10.93 18.42 4.76
CA GLY A 138 -12.03 17.59 5.30
C GLY A 138 -12.55 16.54 4.34
#